data_AF-A0A5B2TIN6-F1
#
_entry.id   AF-A0A5B2TIN6-F1
#
_cell.length_a   1.000
_cell.length_b   1.000
_cell.length_c   1.000
_cell.angle_alpha   90.00
_cell.angle_beta   90.00
_cell.angle_gamma   90.00
#
_symmetry.space_group_name_H-M   'P 1'
#
loop_
_entity.id
_entity.type
_entity.pdbx_description
1 polymer ?
#
loop_
_entity_poly.entity_id
_entity_poly.type
_entity_poly.pdbx_seq_one_letter_code
_entity_poly.pdbx_strand_id
1 'polypeptide(L)' 'MRKFIPALLPVLLMAAPLAACNEGPAERAGEKLDNAGAAIRDTVDPPRGPVERAGRSIDRALD' A
#
# COMPACT_ATOMS: atom_id res chain seq x y z
N MET A 1 32.31 25.06 -14.81
CA MET A 1 31.65 23.90 -14.14
C MET A 1 30.36 24.22 -13.38
N ARG A 2 30.02 25.49 -13.05
CA ARG A 2 28.77 25.85 -12.32
C ARG A 2 27.46 25.78 -13.14
N LYS A 3 27.54 25.64 -14.47
CA LYS A 3 26.36 25.62 -15.38
C LYS A 3 25.74 24.22 -15.57
N PHE A 4 26.39 23.15 -15.07
CA PHE A 4 25.89 21.77 -15.19
C PHE A 4 24.98 21.35 -14.02
N ILE A 5 25.01 22.08 -12.91
CA ILE A 5 24.16 21.86 -11.73
C ILE A 5 22.66 22.03 -12.03
N PRO A 6 22.19 23.06 -12.78
CA PRO A 6 20.76 23.19 -13.07
C PRO A 6 20.22 22.12 -14.03
N ALA A 7 21.08 21.44 -14.80
CA ALA A 7 20.68 20.39 -15.73
C ALA A 7 20.44 19.03 -15.04
N LEU A 8 20.96 18.82 -13.83
CA LEU A 8 20.79 17.58 -13.06
C LEU A 8 19.42 17.47 -12.39
N LEU A 9 18.80 18.59 -12.03
CA LEU A 9 17.50 18.63 -11.36
C LEU A 9 16.37 17.99 -12.20
N PRO A 10 16.17 18.32 -13.49
CA PRO A 10 15.11 17.70 -14.29
C PRO A 10 15.35 16.21 -14.57
N VAL A 11 16.62 15.80 -14.66
CA VAL A 11 16.99 14.39 -14.85
C VAL A 11 16.65 13.55 -13.61
N LEU A 12 16.92 14.08 -12.42
CA LEU A 12 16.57 13.41 -11.16
C LEU A 12 15.06 13.30 -10.98
N LEU A 13 14.30 14.33 -11.37
CA LEU A 13 12.84 14.33 -11.26
C LEU A 13 12.20 13.26 -12.16
N MET A 14 12.75 13.02 -13.35
CA MET A 14 12.27 12.01 -14.29
C MET A 14 12.68 10.58 -13.91
N ALA A 15 13.73 10.41 -13.10
CA ALA A 15 14.19 9.10 -12.62
C ALA A 15 13.48 8.63 -11.34
N ALA A 16 12.84 9.53 -10.59
CA ALA A 16 12.09 9.22 -9.37
C ALA A 16 11.03 8.11 -9.49
N PRO A 17 10.20 8.03 -10.56
CA PRO A 17 9.18 6.98 -10.67
C PRO A 17 9.75 5.57 -10.86
N LEU A 18 11.01 5.40 -11.30
CA LEU A 18 11.63 4.07 -11.40
C LEU A 18 11.89 3.47 -10.01
N ALA A 19 12.04 4.29 -8.96
CA ALA A 19 12.15 3.80 -7.58
C ALA A 19 10.80 3.37 -7.00
N ALA A 20 9.69 3.68 -7.67
CA ALA A 20 8.33 3.29 -7.28
C ALA A 20 7.91 1.91 -7.83
N CYS A 21 8.79 1.16 -8.50
CA CYS A 21 8.52 -0.22 -8.92
C CYS A 21 8.46 -1.23 -7.76
N ASN A 22 8.71 -0.81 -6.52
CA ASN A 22 8.52 -1.62 -5.32
C ASN A 22 7.38 -1.03 -4.49
N GLU A 23 6.71 -1.85 -3.66
CA GLU A 23 5.59 -1.43 -2.78
C GLU A 23 5.80 -0.01 -2.23
N GLY A 24 5.01 0.92 -2.77
CA GLY A 24 5.19 2.33 -2.52
C GLY A 24 4.83 2.69 -1.08
N PRO A 25 5.29 3.84 -0.56
CA PRO A 25 4.86 4.33 0.75
C PRO A 25 3.33 4.51 0.82
N ALA A 26 2.67 4.78 -0.31
CA ALA A 26 1.22 4.83 -0.42
C ALA A 26 0.57 3.42 -0.30
N GLU A 27 1.14 2.41 -0.97
CA GLU A 27 0.68 1.01 -0.90
C GLU A 27 0.76 0.49 0.55
N ARG A 28 1.91 0.69 1.21
CA ARG A 28 2.10 0.31 2.62
C ARG A 28 1.20 1.07 3.58
N ALA A 29 0.84 2.31 3.25
CA ALA A 29 -0.12 3.08 4.05
C ALA A 29 -1.53 2.54 3.85
N GLY A 30 -1.92 2.22 2.61
CA GLY A 30 -3.17 1.54 2.27
C GLY A 30 -3.31 0.22 3.03
N GLU A 31 -2.31 -0.66 2.94
CA GLU A 31 -2.32 -1.95 3.62
C GLU A 31 -2.52 -1.83 5.15
N LYS A 32 -1.94 -0.80 5.77
CA LYS A 32 -2.14 -0.54 7.21
C LYS A 32 -3.55 -0.04 7.52
N LEU A 33 -4.11 0.81 6.66
CA LEU A 33 -5.48 1.33 6.76
C LEU A 33 -6.49 0.19 6.59
N ASP A 34 -6.30 -0.68 5.59
CA ASP A 34 -7.15 -1.84 5.34
C ASP A 34 -7.11 -2.84 6.49
N ASN A 35 -5.92 -3.14 7.01
CA ASN A 35 -5.78 -4.01 8.18
C ASN A 35 -6.47 -3.44 9.42
N ALA A 36 -6.35 -2.13 9.66
CA ALA A 36 -7.02 -1.46 10.77
C ALA A 36 -8.55 -1.50 10.60
N GLY A 37 -9.05 -1.22 9.39
CA GLY A 37 -10.48 -1.30 9.07
C GLY A 37 -11.04 -2.70 9.23
N ALA A 38 -10.29 -3.72 8.80
CA ALA A 38 -10.66 -5.12 8.99
C ALA A 38 -10.72 -5.52 10.47
N ALA A 39 -9.74 -5.10 11.28
CA ALA A 39 -9.73 -5.38 12.72
C ALA A 39 -10.93 -4.75 13.45
N ILE A 40 -11.30 -3.51 13.09
CA ILE A 40 -12.48 -2.84 13.63
C ILE A 40 -13.75 -3.58 13.20
N ARG A 41 -13.85 -3.97 11.92
CA ARG A 41 -15.02 -4.71 11.40
C ARG A 41 -15.17 -6.07 12.06
N ASP A 42 -14.08 -6.79 12.28
CA ASP A 42 -14.08 -8.07 13.00
C ASP A 42 -14.38 -7.91 14.50
N THR A 43 -14.19 -6.73 15.07
CA THR A 43 -14.57 -6.42 16.46
C THR A 43 -16.07 -6.10 16.57
N VAL A 44 -16.62 -5.34 15.61
CA VAL A 44 -18.04 -4.93 15.59
C VAL A 44 -18.95 -6.07 15.09
N ASP A 45 -18.50 -6.80 14.07
CA ASP A 45 -19.14 -7.98 13.51
C ASP A 45 -18.13 -9.15 13.53
N PRO A 46 -18.02 -9.84 14.68
CA PRO A 46 -17.12 -10.96 14.80
C PRO A 46 -17.61 -12.13 13.94
N PRO A 47 -16.71 -12.77 13.17
CA PRO A 47 -17.06 -13.95 12.40
C PRO A 47 -17.51 -15.07 13.34
N ARG A 48 -18.65 -15.70 13.02
CA ARG A 48 -19.34 -16.63 13.93
C ARG A 48 -18.69 -18.02 13.95
N GLY A 49 -17.83 -18.32 12.98
CA GLY A 49 -17.08 -19.57 12.89
C GLY A 49 -15.81 -19.50 12.04
N PRO A 50 -15.00 -20.58 12.05
CA PRO A 50 -13.74 -20.66 11.29
C PRO A 50 -13.94 -20.59 9.77
N VAL A 51 -15.10 -21.04 9.27
CA VAL A 51 -15.46 -20.94 7.84
C VAL A 51 -15.70 -19.49 7.43
N GLU A 52 -16.43 -18.70 8.22
CA GLU A 52 -16.65 -17.28 7.95
C GLU A 52 -15.35 -16.46 8.03
N ARG A 53 -14.43 -16.83 8.94
CA ARG A 53 -13.08 -16.25 8.97
C ARG A 53 -12.34 -16.53 7.68
N ALA A 54 -12.28 -17.79 7.26
CA ALA A 54 -11.58 -18.18 6.04
C ALA A 54 -12.19 -17.50 4.80
N GLY A 55 -13.52 -17.45 4.70
CA GLY A 55 -14.23 -16.71 3.64
C GLY A 55 -13.84 -15.24 3.60
N ARG A 56 -13.83 -14.54 4.75
CA ARG A 56 -13.38 -13.14 4.85
C ARG A 56 -11.90 -12.94 4.50
N SER A 57 -11.04 -13.93 4.74
CA SER A 57 -9.63 -13.87 4.35
C SER A 57 -9.46 -14.01 2.84
N ILE A 58 -10.22 -14.93 2.23
CA ILE A 58 -10.18 -15.19 0.79
C ILE A 58 -10.74 -13.98 0.04
N ASP A 59 -11.87 -13.43 0.49
CA ASP A 59 -12.48 -12.24 -0.09
C ASP A 59 -11.50 -11.05 -0.13
N ARG A 60 -10.78 -10.79 0.99
CA ARG A 60 -9.73 -9.77 1.07
C ARG A 60 -8.49 -10.03 0.21
N ALA A 61 -8.23 -11.27 -0.17
CA ALA A 61 -7.09 -11.63 -1.01
C ALA A 61 -7.44 -11.56 -2.51
N LEU A 62 -8.73 -11.46 -2.85
CA LEU A 62 -9.24 -11.40 -4.20
C LEU A 62 -9.72 -10.01 -4.62
N ASP A 63 -9.96 -9.11 -3.65
CA ASP A 63 -10.14 -7.67 -3.84
C ASP A 63 -8.78 -6.98 -4.07
#